data_AF-A0A948AUF3-F1
#
_entry.id   AF-A0A948AUF3-F1
#
_cell.length_a   1.000
_cell.length_b   1.000
_cell.length_c   1.000
_cell.angle_alpha   90.00
_cell.angle_beta   90.00
_cell.angle_gamma   90.00
#
_symmetry.space_group_name_H-M   'P 1'
#
loop_
_entity.id
_entity.type
_entity.pdbx_description
1 polymer ?
#
loop_
_entity_poly.entity_id
_entity_poly.type
_entity_poly.pdbx_seq_one_letter_code
_entity_poly.pdbx_strand_id
1 'polypeptide(L)'
;MCAINHSTPPIMWVWERDKRLKTLFQTKGGERFTVSGLRSWMLRVNESAGIYISPHAIRRIFTTLSLRAGMNVIQLQILLGHLHDL
;
A
#
# COMPACT_ATOMS: atom_id res chain seq x y z
N MET A 1 35.76 -35.18 -5.35
CA MET A 1 36.24 -34.44 -6.54
C MET A 1 35.31 -33.27 -6.81
N CYS A 2 35.91 -32.15 -7.19
CA CYS A 2 35.42 -30.78 -7.14
C CYS A 2 34.32 -30.44 -8.15
N ALA A 3 33.39 -29.57 -7.76
CA ALA A 3 32.92 -28.47 -8.62
C ALA A 3 32.42 -27.32 -7.73
N ILE A 4 33.27 -26.32 -7.51
CA ILE A 4 32.87 -24.99 -7.06
C ILE A 4 32.18 -24.33 -8.25
N ASN A 5 30.95 -23.82 -8.09
CA ASN A 5 30.41 -22.84 -9.03
C ASN A 5 30.00 -21.59 -8.26
N HIS A 6 30.66 -20.49 -8.61
CA HIS A 6 30.38 -19.15 -8.14
C HIS A 6 29.12 -18.62 -8.82
N SER A 7 28.04 -18.41 -8.06
CA SER A 7 26.99 -17.46 -8.43
C SER A 7 26.15 -17.12 -7.19
N THR A 8 26.58 -16.10 -6.46
CA THR A 8 25.73 -15.36 -5.53
C THR A 8 24.44 -14.92 -6.24
N PRO A 9 23.24 -15.26 -5.74
CA PRO A 9 22.02 -14.65 -6.27
C PRO A 9 21.96 -13.16 -5.86
N PRO A 10 21.78 -12.24 -6.81
CA PRO A 10 21.69 -10.80 -6.55
C PRO A 10 20.30 -10.47 -5.95
N ILE A 11 20.28 -9.73 -4.83
CA ILE A 11 19.16 -8.89 -4.34
C ILE A 11 17.76 -9.57 -4.37
N MET A 12 17.68 -10.88 -4.15
CA MET A 12 16.41 -11.61 -4.01
C MET A 12 16.09 -11.87 -2.53
N TRP A 13 16.13 -10.83 -1.70
CA TRP A 13 15.84 -10.92 -0.26
C TRP A 13 14.74 -9.95 0.18
N VAL A 14 13.58 -9.94 -0.50
CA VAL A 14 12.35 -9.32 0.06
C VAL A 14 11.08 -10.07 -0.38
N TRP A 15 10.97 -11.39 -0.18
CA TRP A 15 9.64 -12.06 -0.22
C TRP A 15 9.48 -13.26 0.73
N GLU A 16 10.35 -13.44 1.74
CA GLU A 16 10.05 -14.35 2.85
C GLU A 16 8.95 -13.69 3.71
N ARG A 17 7.69 -13.91 3.34
CA ARG A 17 6.53 -13.35 4.02
C ARG A 17 6.35 -14.05 5.36
N ASP A 18 6.62 -13.33 6.44
CA ASP A 18 6.37 -13.81 7.79
C ASP A 18 4.89 -14.18 7.97
N LYS A 19 4.60 -15.50 7.96
CA LYS A 19 3.27 -16.06 8.22
C LYS A 19 2.81 -15.86 9.68
N ARG A 20 3.68 -15.39 10.57
CA ARG A 20 3.36 -15.15 11.99
C ARG A 20 2.60 -13.84 12.21
N LEU A 21 2.62 -12.91 11.25
CA LEU A 21 1.92 -11.64 11.37
C LEU A 21 0.46 -11.79 10.97
N LYS A 22 -0.43 -11.68 11.97
CA LYS A 22 -1.87 -11.54 11.75
C LYS A 22 -2.11 -10.35 10.83
N THR A 23 -2.77 -10.57 9.70
CA THR A 23 -3.13 -9.50 8.77
C THR A 23 -4.01 -8.48 9.49
N LEU A 24 -3.65 -7.19 9.43
CA LEU A 24 -4.42 -6.13 10.09
C LEU A 24 -5.82 -5.98 9.47
N PHE A 25 -5.90 -6.12 8.15
CA PHE A 25 -7.15 -6.11 7.40
C PHE A 25 -7.52 -7.52 6.98
N GLN A 26 -8.54 -8.06 7.62
CA GLN A 26 -9.05 -9.41 7.43
C GLN A 26 -10.49 -9.38 6.91
N THR A 27 -10.83 -10.38 6.10
CA THR A 27 -12.21 -10.72 5.81
C THR A 27 -12.84 -11.39 7.03
N LYS A 28 -14.17 -11.56 7.03
CA LYS A 28 -14.86 -12.30 8.11
C LYS A 28 -14.33 -13.73 8.32
N GLY A 29 -13.75 -14.34 7.28
CA GLY A 29 -13.12 -15.65 7.34
C GLY A 29 -11.68 -15.67 7.83
N GLY A 30 -11.13 -14.52 8.28
CA GLY A 30 -9.73 -14.42 8.73
C GLY A 30 -8.71 -14.30 7.58
N GLU A 31 -9.16 -14.47 6.34
CA GLU A 31 -8.31 -14.32 5.16
C GLU A 31 -7.90 -12.86 4.92
N ARG A 32 -6.75 -12.69 4.26
CA ARG A 32 -6.25 -11.37 3.86
C ARG A 32 -7.28 -10.64 2.98
N PHE A 33 -7.46 -9.35 3.25
CA PHE A 33 -8.30 -8.50 2.43
C PHE A 33 -7.71 -8.35 1.01
N THR A 34 -8.49 -8.70 -0.01
CA THR A 34 -8.06 -8.67 -1.42
C THR A 34 -8.35 -7.32 -2.07
N VAL A 35 -7.71 -7.05 -3.21
CA VAL A 35 -7.97 -5.83 -4.02
C VAL A 35 -9.43 -5.77 -4.47
N SER A 36 -10.02 -6.90 -4.87
CA SER A 36 -11.43 -6.98 -5.23
C SER A 36 -12.36 -6.73 -4.04
N GLY A 37 -11.99 -7.23 -2.86
CA GLY A 37 -12.68 -6.95 -1.60
C GLY A 37 -12.66 -5.46 -1.23
N LEU A 38 -11.51 -4.79 -1.41
CA LEU A 38 -11.37 -3.35 -1.21
C LEU A 38 -12.23 -2.54 -2.17
N ARG A 39 -12.23 -2.91 -3.46
CA ARG A 39 -13.09 -2.27 -4.46
C ARG A 39 -14.56 -2.42 -4.10
N SER A 40 -15.00 -3.63 -3.75
CA SER A 40 -16.38 -3.90 -3.35
C SER A 40 -16.78 -3.11 -2.10
N TRP A 41 -15.89 -3.02 -1.11
CA TRP A 41 -16.12 -2.21 0.07
C TRP A 41 -16.23 -0.72 -0.26
N MET A 42 -15.37 -0.21 -1.13
CA MET A 42 -15.43 1.18 -1.55
C MET A 42 -16.70 1.51 -2.34
N LEU A 43 -17.20 0.60 -3.18
CA LEU A 43 -18.48 0.79 -3.87
C LEU A 43 -19.64 0.96 -2.87
N ARG A 44 -19.67 0.14 -1.80
CA ARG A 44 -20.68 0.28 -0.74
C ARG A 44 -20.57 1.62 0.00
N VAL A 45 -19.35 2.10 0.24
CA VAL A 45 -19.13 3.42 0.84
C VAL A 45 -19.62 4.52 -0.10
N ASN A 46 -19.35 4.41 -1.39
CA ASN A 46 -19.81 5.38 -2.40
C ASN A 46 -21.34 5.43 -2.47
N GLU A 47 -22.01 4.28 -2.46
CA GLU A 47 -23.46 4.17 -2.44
C GLU A 47 -24.06 4.80 -1.17
N SER A 48 -23.46 4.52 -0.01
CA SER A 48 -23.93 5.05 1.28
C SER A 48 -23.70 6.57 1.41
N ALA A 49 -22.55 7.06 0.96
CA ALA A 49 -22.20 8.48 1.03
C ALA A 49 -22.79 9.31 -0.12
N GLY A 50 -23.27 8.68 -1.20
CA GLY A 50 -23.72 9.35 -2.41
C GLY A 50 -22.59 10.03 -3.21
N ILE A 51 -21.33 9.68 -2.97
CA ILE A 51 -20.16 10.32 -3.58
C ILE A 51 -19.30 9.25 -4.26
N TYR A 52 -18.95 9.46 -5.53
CA TYR A 52 -18.04 8.58 -6.25
C TYR A 52 -16.58 8.87 -5.88
N ILE A 53 -16.01 8.09 -4.96
CA ILE A 53 -14.58 8.15 -4.61
C ILE A 53 -13.85 6.85 -4.96
N SER A 54 -12.60 6.98 -5.39
CA SER A 54 -11.67 5.87 -5.63
C SER A 54 -10.50 5.93 -4.64
N PRO A 55 -9.73 4.84 -4.43
CA PRO A 55 -8.61 4.88 -3.47
C PRO A 55 -7.54 5.90 -3.91
N HIS A 56 -7.35 6.02 -5.22
CA HIS A 56 -6.46 7.03 -5.79
C HIS A 56 -6.99 8.46 -5.58
N ALA A 57 -8.30 8.69 -5.71
CA ALA A 57 -8.90 9.99 -5.43
C ALA A 57 -8.74 10.38 -3.96
N ILE A 58 -8.94 9.44 -3.02
CA ILE A 58 -8.72 9.68 -1.58
C ILE A 58 -7.28 10.09 -1.33
N ARG A 59 -6.31 9.39 -1.94
CA ARG A 59 -4.89 9.75 -1.82
C ARG A 59 -4.62 11.17 -2.32
N ARG A 60 -5.21 11.59 -3.44
CA ARG A 60 -5.09 12.96 -3.97
C ARG A 60 -5.73 13.99 -3.05
N ILE A 61 -6.92 13.71 -2.52
CA ILE A 61 -7.61 14.60 -1.57
C ILE A 61 -6.75 14.79 -0.32
N PHE A 62 -6.17 13.72 0.22
CA PHE A 62 -5.24 13.79 1.35
C PHE A 62 -4.06 14.71 1.05
N THR A 63 -3.44 14.59 -0.13
CA THR A 63 -2.37 15.48 -0.57
C THR A 63 -2.82 16.95 -0.59
N THR A 64 -3.94 17.24 -1.24
CA THR A 64 -4.46 18.61 -1.38
C THR A 64 -4.84 19.23 -0.03
N LEU A 65 -5.49 18.47 0.86
CA LEU A 65 -5.85 18.95 2.20
C LEU A 65 -4.62 19.20 3.06
N SER A 66 -3.62 18.32 2.99
CA SER A 66 -2.38 18.48 3.77
C SER A 66 -1.57 19.70 3.31
N LEU A 67 -1.49 19.95 2.00
CA LEU A 67 -0.84 21.17 1.47
C LEU A 67 -1.59 22.44 1.90
N ARG A 68 -2.92 22.42 1.84
CA ARG A 68 -3.75 23.55 2.28
C ARG A 68 -3.63 23.81 3.78
N ALA A 69 -3.38 22.78 4.58
CA ALA A 69 -3.10 22.90 6.01
C ALA A 69 -1.69 23.40 6.33
N GLY A 70 -0.86 23.69 5.32
CA GLY A 70 0.50 24.23 5.49
C GLY A 70 1.59 23.17 5.66
N MET A 71 1.31 21.89 5.36
CA MET A 71 2.31 20.83 5.46
C MET A 71 3.40 20.97 4.39
N ASN A 72 4.65 20.72 4.76
CA ASN A 72 5.77 20.83 3.84
C ASN A 72 5.70 19.75 2.73
N VAL A 73 6.03 20.13 1.49
CA VAL A 73 5.96 19.26 0.31
C VAL A 73 6.86 18.02 0.45
N ILE A 74 8.05 18.16 1.02
CA ILE A 74 9.00 17.04 1.23
C ILE A 74 8.43 16.05 2.24
N GLN A 75 7.88 16.55 3.37
CA GLN A 75 7.22 15.70 4.36
C GLN A 75 6.03 14.95 3.76
N LEU A 76 5.26 15.62 2.90
CA LEU A 76 4.12 15.01 2.20
C LEU A 76 4.57 13.97 1.17
N GLN A 77 5.67 14.19 0.46
CA GLN A 77 6.26 13.21 -0.46
C GLN A 77 6.70 11.94 0.27
N ILE A 78 7.35 12.08 1.43
CA ILE A 78 7.72 10.95 2.29
C ILE A 78 6.49 10.20 2.76
N LEU A 79 5.47 10.91 3.26
CA LEU A 79 4.24 10.30 3.78
C LEU A 79 3.44 9.55 2.71
N LEU A 80 3.46 10.06 1.48
CA LEU A 80 2.85 9.40 0.34
C LEU A 80 3.72 8.23 -0.18
N GLY A 81 5.00 8.14 0.17
CA GLY A 81 5.91 7.16 -0.42
C GLY A 81 6.31 7.52 -1.85
N HIS A 82 6.27 8.80 -2.21
CA HIS A 82 6.85 9.35 -3.44
C HIS A 82 8.34 9.67 -3.23
N LEU A 83 9.08 8.80 -2.51
CA LEU A 83 10.53 8.95 -2.38
C LEU A 83 11.13 8.78 -3.78
N HIS A 84 11.43 9.89 -4.43
CA HIS A 84 12.40 9.92 -5.50
C HIS A 84 13.74 10.05 -4.78
N ASP A 85 14.57 9.00 -4.84
CA ASP A 85 15.92 9.03 -4.28
C ASP A 85 16.60 10.35 -4.69
N LEU A 86 17.10 11.07 -3.68
CA LEU A 86 17.96 12.24 -3.83
C LEU A 86 19.42 11.77 -3.77
#